data_AF-A0A9E5VWN5-F1
#
_entry.id   AF-A0A9E5VWN5-F1
#
_cell.length_a   1.000
_cell.length_b   1.000
_cell.length_c   1.000
_cell.angle_alpha   90.00
_cell.angle_beta   90.00
_cell.angle_gamma   90.00
#
_symmetry.space_group_name_H-M   'P 1'
#
loop_
_entity.id
_entity.type
_entity.pdbx_description
1 polymer ?
#
loop_
_entity_poly.entity_id
_entity_poly.type
_entity_poly.pdbx_seq_one_letter_code
_entity_poly.pdbx_strand_id
1 'polypeptide(L)'
;MRAERGRAGQVIVLACFLLPVLFCVAAIAIDVGSLCNSRSRLQSAADAASLAAVLELWERRVAGADEQGARTCAAAEAEAIKDANYPDSRAEIEFGLWDGATFTPCDTSKSANAARVRTSRGADAPGGPDGTPFARIFGLNGVSQARDAVARFWTAGGLMPVAIWQGDLVPAGQYLVVYDSQKITPGVFGLLDFDGGSNSTADLVEWFENGYP
;
A
#
# COMPACT_ATOMS: atom_id res chain seq x y z
N MET A 1 50.80 41.45 23.72
CA MET A 1 49.80 40.60 23.02
C MET A 1 50.25 40.33 21.59
N ARG A 2 50.95 39.22 21.30
CA ARG A 2 51.47 38.93 19.94
C ARG A 2 51.41 37.45 19.50
N ALA A 3 50.60 36.59 20.12
CA ALA A 3 50.66 35.14 19.87
C ALA A 3 49.39 34.46 19.31
N GLU A 4 48.37 35.19 18.85
CA GLU A 4 47.14 34.57 18.28
C GLU A 4 47.11 34.58 16.73
N ARG A 5 47.95 35.38 16.06
CA ARG A 5 47.86 35.59 14.60
C ARG A 5 48.27 34.38 13.74
N GLY A 6 49.08 33.45 14.26
CA GLY A 6 49.56 32.28 13.50
C GLY A 6 48.56 31.12 13.42
N ARG A 7 47.78 30.88 14.49
CA ARG A 7 46.76 29.82 14.53
C ARG A 7 45.54 30.15 13.68
N ALA A 8 45.11 31.41 13.68
CA ALA A 8 43.96 31.85 12.89
C ALA A 8 44.17 31.65 11.37
N GLY A 9 45.40 31.87 10.86
CA GLY A 9 45.71 31.69 9.44
C GLY A 9 45.66 30.22 8.98
N GLN A 10 46.18 29.31 9.80
CA GLN A 10 46.19 27.88 9.49
C GLN A 10 44.77 27.26 9.52
N VAL A 11 43.92 27.72 10.44
CA VAL A 11 42.50 27.31 10.51
C VAL A 11 41.75 27.73 9.26
N ILE A 12 42.00 28.93 8.73
CA ILE A 12 41.36 29.41 7.49
C ILE A 12 41.76 28.54 6.29
N VAL A 13 43.04 28.18 6.17
CA VAL A 13 43.49 27.29 5.08
C VAL A 13 42.79 25.94 5.17
N LEU A 14 42.76 25.33 6.36
CA LEU A 14 42.08 24.05 6.57
C LEU A 14 40.57 24.15 6.29
N ALA A 15 39.92 25.24 6.73
CA ALA A 15 38.50 25.49 6.48
C ALA A 15 38.21 25.66 4.98
N CYS A 16 39.08 26.33 4.21
CA CYS A 16 38.95 26.46 2.76
C CYS A 16 38.96 25.10 2.04
N PHE A 17 39.66 24.10 2.56
CA PHE A 17 39.66 22.75 1.96
C PHE A 17 38.52 21.88 2.50
N LEU A 18 38.17 21.98 3.78
CA LEU A 18 37.12 21.16 4.40
C LEU A 18 35.70 21.61 4.03
N LEU A 19 35.45 22.92 3.91
CA LEU A 19 34.11 23.43 3.62
C LEU A 19 33.55 22.92 2.28
N PRO A 20 34.30 22.95 1.16
CA PRO A 20 33.83 22.36 -0.10
C PRO A 20 33.49 20.88 0.03
N VAL A 21 34.33 20.10 0.73
CA VAL A 21 34.08 18.67 0.96
C VAL A 21 32.80 18.45 1.74
N LEU A 22 32.58 19.24 2.81
CA LEU A 22 31.35 19.17 3.59
C LEU A 22 30.12 19.57 2.76
N PHE A 23 30.23 20.59 1.90
CA PHE A 23 29.15 20.97 1.00
C PHE A 23 28.85 19.88 -0.05
N CYS A 24 29.86 19.19 -0.58
CA CYS A 24 29.67 18.06 -1.48
C CYS A 24 28.92 16.91 -0.79
N VAL A 25 29.31 16.56 0.44
CA VAL A 25 28.62 15.50 1.21
C VAL A 25 27.18 15.92 1.54
N ALA A 26 26.96 17.18 1.95
CA ALA A 26 25.61 17.70 2.22
C ALA A 26 24.73 17.71 0.97
N ALA A 27 25.26 18.12 -0.18
CA ALA A 27 24.60 18.09 -1.47
C ALA A 27 24.13 16.67 -1.83
N ILE A 28 25.02 15.69 -1.73
CA ILE A 28 24.70 14.28 -1.99
C ILE A 28 23.62 13.78 -1.00
N ALA A 29 23.74 14.13 0.28
CA ALA A 29 22.76 13.74 1.29
C ALA A 29 21.37 14.30 1.00
N ILE A 30 21.27 15.55 0.52
CA ILE A 30 19.99 16.17 0.14
C ILE A 30 19.39 15.49 -1.09
N ASP A 31 20.18 15.25 -2.13
CA ASP A 31 19.69 14.60 -3.36
C ASP A 31 19.24 13.15 -3.09
N VAL A 32 20.02 12.37 -2.34
CA VAL A 32 19.63 11.00 -1.96
C VAL A 32 18.40 11.02 -1.06
N GLY A 33 18.34 11.96 -0.12
CA GLY A 33 17.18 12.14 0.77
C GLY A 33 15.89 12.43 0.00
N SER A 34 15.94 13.31 -1.00
CA SER A 34 14.77 13.63 -1.82
C SER A 34 14.30 12.42 -2.65
N LEU A 35 15.25 11.68 -3.24
CA LEU A 35 14.95 10.45 -3.99
C LEU A 35 14.35 9.35 -3.10
N CYS A 36 14.87 9.17 -1.89
CA CYS A 36 14.32 8.22 -0.91
C CYS A 36 12.90 8.61 -0.48
N ASN A 37 12.64 9.90 -0.26
CA ASN A 37 11.29 10.38 0.07
C ASN A 37 10.30 10.18 -1.08
N SER A 38 10.67 10.52 -2.31
CA SER A 38 9.84 10.25 -3.51
C SER A 38 9.55 8.76 -3.66
N ARG A 39 10.58 7.92 -3.49
CA ARG A 39 10.46 6.46 -3.53
C ARG A 39 9.44 5.94 -2.51
N SER A 40 9.48 6.44 -1.27
CA SER A 40 8.55 6.05 -0.22
C SER A 40 7.12 6.48 -0.57
N ARG A 41 6.93 7.70 -1.08
CA ARG A 41 5.61 8.21 -1.49
C ARG A 41 5.03 7.41 -2.65
N LEU A 42 5.85 7.06 -3.64
CA LEU A 42 5.44 6.20 -4.76
C LEU A 42 4.94 4.84 -4.25
N GLN A 43 5.65 4.22 -3.31
CA GLN A 43 5.23 2.94 -2.75
C GLN A 43 3.91 3.08 -1.98
N SER A 44 3.80 4.07 -1.10
CA SER A 44 2.56 4.33 -0.35
C SER A 44 1.38 4.60 -1.27
N ALA A 45 1.57 5.37 -2.35
CA ALA A 45 0.54 5.60 -3.35
C ALA A 45 0.15 4.32 -4.10
N ALA A 46 1.11 3.46 -4.47
CA ALA A 46 0.84 2.20 -5.14
C ALA A 46 0.06 1.23 -4.23
N ASP A 47 0.50 1.08 -2.97
CA ASP A 47 -0.14 0.20 -2.01
C ASP A 47 -1.59 0.64 -1.74
N ALA A 48 -1.79 1.94 -1.45
CA ALA A 48 -3.12 2.50 -1.19
C ALA A 48 -4.04 2.38 -2.41
N ALA A 49 -3.54 2.72 -3.61
CA ALA A 49 -4.31 2.62 -4.84
C ALA A 49 -4.68 1.16 -5.19
N SER A 50 -3.76 0.21 -4.98
CA SER A 50 -4.04 -1.21 -5.25
C SER A 50 -5.13 -1.76 -4.32
N LEU A 51 -5.10 -1.39 -3.03
CA LEU A 51 -6.13 -1.79 -2.07
C LEU A 51 -7.48 -1.18 -2.41
N ALA A 52 -7.50 0.12 -2.73
CA ALA A 52 -8.72 0.83 -3.13
C ALA A 52 -9.33 0.24 -4.40
N ALA A 53 -8.51 -0.06 -5.42
CA ALA A 53 -8.96 -0.72 -6.64
C ALA A 53 -9.67 -2.05 -6.35
N VAL A 54 -9.08 -2.87 -5.49
CA VAL A 54 -9.59 -4.20 -5.15
C VAL A 54 -10.87 -4.12 -4.32
N LEU A 55 -10.94 -3.18 -3.38
CA LEU A 55 -12.14 -2.95 -2.56
C LEU A 55 -13.30 -2.47 -3.43
N GLU A 56 -13.09 -1.47 -4.26
CA GLU A 56 -14.11 -0.93 -5.18
C GLU A 56 -14.55 -2.00 -6.19
N LEU A 57 -13.61 -2.79 -6.72
CA LEU A 57 -13.91 -3.91 -7.61
C LEU A 57 -14.84 -4.93 -6.93
N TRP A 58 -14.59 -5.24 -5.65
CA TRP A 58 -15.43 -6.15 -4.88
C TRP A 58 -16.82 -5.55 -4.60
N GLU A 59 -16.89 -4.31 -4.12
CA GLU A 59 -18.14 -3.63 -3.80
C GLU A 59 -19.07 -3.52 -5.02
N ARG A 60 -18.52 -3.16 -6.19
CA ARG A 60 -19.28 -3.08 -7.44
C ARG A 60 -19.83 -4.42 -7.87
N ARG A 61 -19.06 -5.50 -7.71
CA ARG A 61 -19.54 -6.86 -8.03
C ARG A 61 -20.63 -7.33 -7.09
N VAL A 62 -20.50 -7.08 -5.78
CA VAL A 62 -21.55 -7.39 -4.81
C VAL A 62 -22.82 -6.58 -5.10
N ALA A 63 -22.69 -5.35 -5.58
CA ALA A 63 -23.80 -4.52 -6.06
C ALA A 63 -24.38 -4.96 -7.43
N GLY A 64 -23.84 -6.01 -8.06
CA GLY A 64 -24.35 -6.58 -9.30
C GLY A 64 -23.86 -5.89 -10.58
N ALA A 65 -22.80 -5.09 -10.52
CA ALA A 65 -22.17 -4.52 -11.71
C ALA A 65 -21.52 -5.61 -12.58
N ASP A 66 -21.45 -5.37 -13.89
CA ASP A 66 -20.69 -6.18 -14.82
C ASP A 66 -19.17 -5.99 -14.61
N GLU A 67 -18.37 -6.93 -15.10
CA GLU A 67 -16.91 -6.93 -14.90
C GLU A 67 -16.25 -5.65 -15.46
N GLN A 68 -16.73 -5.16 -16.60
CA GLN A 68 -16.21 -3.94 -17.21
C GLN A 68 -16.55 -2.69 -16.39
N GLY A 69 -17.81 -2.56 -15.94
CA GLY A 69 -18.23 -1.47 -15.08
C GLY A 69 -17.47 -1.46 -13.75
N ALA A 70 -17.34 -2.62 -13.11
CA ALA A 70 -16.62 -2.78 -11.86
C ALA A 70 -15.14 -2.36 -11.99
N ARG A 71 -14.44 -2.78 -13.05
CA ARG A 71 -13.05 -2.39 -13.32
C ARG A 71 -12.90 -0.90 -13.63
N THR A 72 -13.88 -0.31 -14.32
CA THR A 72 -13.85 1.12 -14.66
C THR A 72 -13.96 1.97 -13.40
N CYS A 73 -14.89 1.64 -12.50
CA CYS A 73 -15.02 2.30 -11.19
C CYS A 73 -13.77 2.07 -10.33
N ALA A 74 -13.27 0.83 -10.26
CA ALA A 74 -12.07 0.49 -9.50
C ALA A 74 -10.83 1.25 -9.98
N ALA A 75 -10.67 1.44 -11.30
CA ALA A 75 -9.56 2.20 -11.86
C ALA A 75 -9.66 3.69 -11.48
N ALA A 76 -10.86 4.26 -11.55
CA ALA A 76 -11.09 5.66 -11.16
C ALA A 76 -10.81 5.89 -9.67
N GLU A 77 -11.24 4.97 -8.81
CA GLU A 77 -10.99 5.06 -7.37
C GLU A 77 -9.49 4.92 -7.04
N ALA A 78 -8.80 3.98 -7.69
CA ALA A 78 -7.36 3.82 -7.54
C ALA A 78 -6.59 5.09 -7.95
N GLU A 79 -7.03 5.76 -9.02
CA GLU A 79 -6.42 7.01 -9.48
C GLU A 79 -6.66 8.16 -8.48
N ALA A 80 -7.87 8.28 -7.93
CA ALA A 80 -8.20 9.27 -6.90
C ALA A 80 -7.37 9.08 -5.61
N ILE A 81 -7.23 7.83 -5.14
CA ILE A 81 -6.42 7.52 -3.96
C ILE A 81 -4.93 7.72 -4.23
N LYS A 82 -4.46 7.41 -5.43
CA LYS A 82 -3.09 7.75 -5.84
C LYS A 82 -2.88 9.26 -5.80
N ASP A 83 -3.80 10.07 -6.34
CA ASP A 83 -3.66 11.53 -6.37
C ASP A 83 -3.68 12.14 -4.97
N ALA A 84 -4.46 11.58 -4.05
CA ALA A 84 -4.44 11.98 -2.65
C ALA A 84 -3.08 11.71 -1.96
N ASN A 85 -2.37 10.65 -2.37
CA ASN A 85 -1.08 10.26 -1.77
C ASN A 85 0.11 10.92 -2.49
N TYR A 86 0.10 10.95 -3.81
CA TYR A 86 1.16 11.53 -4.62
C TYR A 86 0.69 11.99 -6.03
N PRO A 87 0.17 13.22 -6.16
CA PRO A 87 -0.43 13.72 -7.40
C PRO A 87 0.56 13.88 -8.55
N ASP A 88 1.84 14.09 -8.24
CA ASP A 88 2.92 14.21 -9.23
C ASP A 88 3.25 12.87 -9.92
N SER A 89 2.71 11.76 -9.42
CA SER A 89 2.97 10.43 -9.94
C SER A 89 1.93 9.96 -10.96
N ARG A 90 2.37 9.18 -11.93
CA ARG A 90 1.51 8.45 -12.86
C ARG A 90 1.23 7.05 -12.33
N ALA A 91 -0.01 6.59 -12.46
CA ALA A 91 -0.39 5.22 -12.14
C ALA A 91 -0.75 4.43 -13.41
N GLU A 92 -0.29 3.19 -13.49
CA GLU A 92 -0.80 2.18 -14.43
C GLU A 92 -1.55 1.12 -13.60
N ILE A 93 -2.80 0.88 -13.95
CA ILE A 93 -3.69 -0.02 -13.22
C ILE A 93 -4.00 -1.21 -14.12
N GLU A 94 -3.66 -2.41 -13.66
CA GLU A 94 -3.94 -3.66 -14.36
C GLU A 94 -4.74 -4.60 -13.45
N PHE A 95 -5.80 -5.18 -14.00
CA PHE A 95 -6.63 -6.15 -13.30
C PHE A 95 -6.27 -7.58 -13.74
N GLY A 96 -6.23 -8.50 -12.78
CA GLY A 96 -5.73 -9.84 -13.02
C GLY A 96 -6.16 -10.86 -11.97
N LEU A 97 -5.61 -12.05 -12.14
CA LEU A 97 -5.69 -13.15 -11.19
C LEU A 97 -4.37 -13.23 -10.41
N TRP A 98 -4.43 -13.25 -9.08
CA TRP A 98 -3.30 -13.49 -8.20
C TRP A 98 -3.55 -14.70 -7.31
N ASP A 99 -2.67 -15.70 -7.40
CA ASP A 99 -2.72 -16.94 -6.62
C ASP A 99 -1.95 -16.81 -5.28
N GLY A 100 -1.29 -15.68 -5.02
CA GLY A 100 -0.40 -15.48 -3.87
C GLY A 100 1.09 -15.55 -4.20
N ALA A 101 1.44 -16.01 -5.41
CA ALA A 101 2.81 -16.09 -5.93
C ALA A 101 2.97 -15.35 -7.26
N THR A 102 2.03 -15.52 -8.20
CA THR A 102 2.12 -15.02 -9.57
C THR A 102 0.88 -14.21 -9.95
N PHE A 103 1.09 -12.96 -10.37
CA PHE A 103 0.03 -12.13 -10.94
C PHE A 103 -0.09 -12.40 -12.45
N THR A 104 -1.27 -12.83 -12.88
CA THR A 104 -1.61 -13.08 -14.28
C THR A 104 -2.65 -12.06 -14.74
N PRO A 105 -2.29 -11.12 -15.62
CA PRO A 105 -3.25 -10.19 -16.20
C PRO A 105 -4.38 -10.94 -16.91
N CYS A 106 -5.62 -10.47 -16.77
CA CYS A 106 -6.76 -11.04 -17.49
C CYS A 106 -7.63 -9.94 -18.08
N ASP A 107 -8.25 -10.23 -19.22
CA ASP A 107 -9.27 -9.36 -19.81
C ASP A 107 -10.60 -9.46 -19.02
N THR A 108 -11.64 -8.80 -19.52
CA THR A 108 -12.97 -8.80 -18.90
C THR A 108 -13.78 -10.07 -19.14
N SER A 109 -13.24 -11.06 -19.87
CA SER A 109 -13.86 -12.38 -20.00
C SER A 109 -13.73 -13.21 -18.72
N LYS A 110 -12.85 -12.79 -17.80
CA LYS A 110 -12.64 -13.42 -16.49
C LYS A 110 -12.83 -12.40 -15.36
N SER A 111 -13.42 -12.85 -14.27
CA SER A 111 -13.50 -12.06 -13.04
C SER A 111 -12.11 -11.97 -12.40
N ALA A 112 -11.51 -10.78 -12.43
CA ALA A 112 -10.23 -10.51 -11.76
C ALA A 112 -10.37 -10.65 -10.23
N ASN A 113 -9.40 -11.19 -9.52
CA ASN A 113 -9.41 -11.19 -8.04
C ASN A 113 -8.38 -10.20 -7.46
N ALA A 114 -7.57 -9.59 -8.31
CA ALA A 114 -6.45 -8.74 -7.93
C ALA A 114 -6.31 -7.52 -8.84
N ALA A 115 -5.77 -6.45 -8.28
CA ALA A 115 -5.34 -5.28 -9.02
C ALA A 115 -3.85 -5.03 -8.75
N ARG A 116 -3.09 -4.85 -9.83
CA ARG A 116 -1.70 -4.39 -9.81
C ARG A 116 -1.68 -2.91 -10.16
N VAL A 117 -1.09 -2.10 -9.29
CA VAL A 117 -0.88 -0.68 -9.54
C VAL A 117 0.62 -0.40 -9.60
N ARG A 118 1.06 0.17 -10.71
CA ARG A 118 2.43 0.67 -10.90
C ARG A 118 2.40 2.18 -10.85
N THR A 119 3.01 2.78 -9.83
CA THR A 119 3.21 4.23 -9.74
C THR A 119 4.59 4.62 -10.24
N SER A 120 4.71 5.77 -10.91
CA SER A 120 5.98 6.21 -11.49
C SER A 120 6.16 7.73 -11.54
N ARG A 121 7.42 8.16 -11.45
CA ARG A 121 7.90 9.53 -11.74
C ARG A 121 8.80 9.45 -12.97
N GLY A 122 8.18 9.43 -14.15
CA GLY A 122 8.86 9.39 -15.45
C GLY A 122 8.68 10.68 -16.23
N ALA A 123 9.12 10.69 -17.50
CA ALA A 123 8.83 11.80 -18.42
C ALA A 123 7.31 12.00 -18.63
N ASP A 124 6.55 10.91 -18.59
CA ASP A 124 5.10 10.89 -18.80
C ASP A 124 4.30 11.09 -17.51
N ALA A 125 4.96 11.33 -16.37
CA ALA A 125 4.29 11.61 -15.10
C ALA A 125 3.93 13.10 -14.98
N PRO A 126 2.81 13.45 -14.31
CA PRO A 126 2.38 14.84 -14.17
C PRO A 126 3.45 15.78 -13.60
N GLY A 127 4.20 15.33 -12.61
CA GLY A 127 5.31 16.08 -12.01
C GLY A 127 6.68 15.80 -12.62
N GLY A 128 6.75 15.08 -13.73
CA GLY A 128 7.99 14.68 -14.39
C GLY A 128 8.92 13.79 -13.54
N PRO A 129 10.19 13.59 -13.97
CA PRO A 129 11.20 12.88 -13.21
C PRO A 129 11.55 13.61 -11.89
N ASP A 130 12.04 12.86 -10.90
CA ASP A 130 12.47 13.43 -9.63
C ASP A 130 13.68 14.33 -9.80
N GLY A 131 13.55 15.61 -9.46
CA GLY A 131 14.62 16.59 -9.57
C GLY A 131 15.78 16.31 -8.59
N THR A 132 16.99 16.52 -9.07
CA THR A 132 18.23 16.37 -8.28
C THR A 132 18.92 17.74 -8.11
N PRO A 133 18.51 18.54 -7.11
CA PRO A 133 18.90 19.95 -7.01
C PRO A 133 20.40 20.20 -7.06
N PHE A 134 21.24 19.32 -6.49
CA PHE A 134 22.69 19.48 -6.53
C PHE A 134 23.36 18.68 -7.65
N ALA A 135 22.91 17.47 -7.95
CA ALA A 135 23.49 16.64 -9.01
C ALA A 135 23.30 17.23 -10.42
N ARG A 136 22.42 18.22 -10.56
CA ARG A 136 22.28 19.07 -11.75
C ARG A 136 23.58 19.71 -12.21
N ILE A 137 24.50 20.03 -11.28
CA ILE A 137 25.83 20.56 -11.65
C ILE A 137 26.66 19.56 -12.46
N PHE A 138 26.37 18.26 -12.31
CA PHE A 138 27.00 17.17 -13.05
C PHE A 138 26.17 16.72 -14.26
N GLY A 139 25.12 17.47 -14.63
CA GLY A 139 24.26 17.16 -15.77
C GLY A 139 23.14 16.16 -15.48
N LEU A 140 23.02 15.66 -14.24
CA LEU A 140 21.90 14.84 -13.82
C LEU A 140 20.73 15.76 -13.47
N ASN A 141 19.76 15.93 -14.37
CA ASN A 141 18.63 16.83 -14.15
C ASN A 141 17.42 16.19 -13.49
N GLY A 142 17.34 14.86 -13.52
CA GLY A 142 16.33 14.12 -12.80
C GLY A 142 16.54 12.62 -12.90
N VAL A 143 15.83 11.88 -12.04
CA VAL A 143 15.88 10.43 -11.97
C VAL A 143 14.47 9.90 -12.13
N SER A 144 14.29 8.93 -13.02
CA SER A 144 13.00 8.23 -13.15
C SER A 144 12.94 7.04 -12.22
N GLN A 145 11.81 6.89 -11.52
CA GLN A 145 11.57 5.77 -10.61
C GLN A 145 10.14 5.25 -10.76
N ALA A 146 9.97 3.96 -10.49
CA ALA A 146 8.67 3.30 -10.45
C ALA A 146 8.58 2.36 -9.24
N ARG A 147 7.34 2.13 -8.76
CA ARG A 147 6.99 1.20 -7.69
C ARG A 147 5.74 0.42 -8.09
N ASP A 148 5.71 -0.85 -7.69
CA ASP A 148 4.60 -1.75 -7.96
C ASP A 148 4.00 -2.21 -6.65
N ALA A 149 2.68 -2.35 -6.65
CA ALA A 149 1.91 -2.99 -5.59
C ALA A 149 0.83 -3.88 -6.20
N VAL A 150 0.55 -5.00 -5.54
CA VAL A 150 -0.54 -5.91 -5.92
C VAL A 150 -1.38 -6.18 -4.69
N ALA A 151 -2.68 -5.95 -4.81
CA ALA A 151 -3.65 -6.36 -3.80
C ALA A 151 -4.59 -7.40 -4.42
N ARG A 152 -5.16 -8.26 -3.56
CA ARG A 152 -6.27 -9.15 -3.91
C ARG A 152 -7.33 -9.14 -2.84
N PHE A 153 -8.56 -9.42 -3.25
CA PHE A 153 -9.57 -9.90 -2.34
C PHE A 153 -9.66 -11.42 -2.48
N TRP A 154 -10.05 -12.08 -1.41
CA TRP A 154 -10.38 -13.49 -1.42
C TRP A 154 -11.62 -13.69 -0.59
N THR A 155 -12.54 -14.48 -1.11
CA THR A 155 -13.71 -14.96 -0.40
C THR A 155 -13.32 -16.23 0.32
N ALA A 156 -13.30 -16.21 1.64
CA ALA A 156 -13.17 -17.43 2.39
C ALA A 156 -14.54 -18.12 2.48
N GLY A 157 -14.59 -19.40 2.08
CA GLY A 157 -15.71 -20.28 2.42
C GLY A 157 -15.59 -20.73 3.88
N GLY A 158 -16.72 -20.93 4.56
CA GLY A 158 -16.77 -21.40 5.94
C GLY A 158 -17.84 -20.70 6.76
N LEU A 159 -18.10 -21.23 7.96
CA LEU A 159 -18.97 -20.61 8.95
C LEU A 159 -18.10 -19.76 9.88
N MET A 160 -18.47 -18.50 10.07
CA MET A 160 -17.86 -17.65 11.09
C MET A 160 -18.75 -17.72 12.34
N PRO A 161 -18.38 -18.48 13.38
CA PRO A 161 -19.12 -18.46 14.63
C PRO A 161 -18.98 -17.07 15.27
N VAL A 162 -20.07 -16.33 15.33
CA VAL A 162 -20.10 -15.04 16.03
C VAL A 162 -20.70 -15.28 17.42
N ALA A 163 -19.92 -15.00 18.45
CA ALA A 163 -20.43 -14.95 19.82
C ALA A 163 -20.84 -13.50 20.14
N ILE A 164 -22.12 -13.28 20.41
CA ILE A 164 -22.65 -11.97 20.81
C ILE A 164 -23.00 -12.04 22.30
N TRP A 165 -22.54 -11.06 23.08
CA TRP A 165 -22.96 -10.95 24.47
C TRP A 165 -24.44 -10.58 24.54
N GLN A 166 -25.21 -11.25 25.41
CA GLN A 166 -26.67 -11.09 25.48
C GLN A 166 -27.11 -9.62 25.71
N GLY A 167 -26.30 -8.82 26.41
CA GLY A 167 -26.59 -7.41 26.65
C GLY A 167 -26.37 -6.49 25.43
N ASP A 168 -25.72 -6.97 24.37
CA ASP A 168 -25.52 -6.26 23.10
C ASP A 168 -26.57 -6.66 22.04
N LEU A 169 -27.56 -7.50 22.38
CA LEU A 169 -28.63 -7.88 21.45
C LEU A 169 -29.55 -6.69 21.15
N VAL A 170 -29.71 -6.39 19.87
CA VAL A 170 -30.64 -5.37 19.38
C VAL A 170 -31.95 -6.00 18.91
N PRO A 171 -33.09 -5.29 19.02
CA PRO A 171 -34.37 -5.75 18.47
C PRO A 171 -34.30 -6.02 16.96
N ALA A 172 -35.18 -6.89 16.46
CA ALA A 172 -35.28 -7.21 15.05
C ALA A 172 -35.46 -5.94 14.18
N GLY A 173 -34.65 -5.81 13.14
CA GLY A 173 -34.65 -4.66 12.23
C GLY A 173 -33.65 -3.55 12.58
N GLN A 174 -32.85 -3.69 13.64
CA GLN A 174 -31.74 -2.79 13.96
C GLN A 174 -30.38 -3.42 13.60
N TYR A 175 -29.42 -2.57 13.25
CA TYR A 175 -28.06 -3.01 12.93
C TYR A 175 -27.23 -3.15 14.21
N LEU A 176 -26.54 -4.29 14.36
CA LEU A 176 -25.56 -4.53 15.40
C LEU A 176 -24.15 -4.43 14.80
N VAL A 177 -23.30 -3.59 15.38
CA VAL A 177 -21.88 -3.53 15.02
C VAL A 177 -21.13 -4.59 15.84
N VAL A 178 -20.67 -5.64 15.15
CA VAL A 178 -19.95 -6.77 15.77
C VAL A 178 -18.47 -6.44 16.04
N TYR A 179 -17.92 -5.43 15.36
CA TYR A 179 -16.54 -4.98 15.51
C TYR A 179 -16.48 -3.52 15.92
N ASP A 180 -16.24 -3.27 17.20
CA ASP A 180 -15.97 -1.93 17.74
C ASP A 180 -14.65 -1.99 18.53
N SER A 181 -13.67 -1.18 18.13
CA SER A 181 -12.36 -1.10 18.78
C SER A 181 -12.42 -0.56 20.21
N GLN A 182 -13.59 -0.06 20.64
CA GLN A 182 -13.83 0.43 22.00
C GLN A 182 -14.57 -0.57 22.91
N LYS A 183 -15.04 -1.71 22.38
CA LYS A 183 -15.68 -2.76 23.19
C LYS A 183 -14.66 -3.84 23.59
N ILE A 184 -14.68 -4.24 24.87
CA ILE A 184 -13.73 -5.17 25.48
C ILE A 184 -14.02 -6.64 25.11
N THR A 185 -15.10 -6.92 24.38
CA THR A 185 -15.54 -8.30 24.13
C THR A 185 -14.86 -8.87 22.87
N PRO A 186 -13.94 -9.85 22.97
CA PRO A 186 -13.35 -10.50 21.82
C PRO A 186 -14.34 -11.53 21.28
N GLY A 187 -15.13 -11.15 20.28
CA GLY A 187 -16.17 -11.99 19.68
C GLY A 187 -15.78 -12.53 18.30
N VAL A 188 -14.52 -12.96 18.10
CA VAL A 188 -14.08 -13.50 16.81
C VAL A 188 -13.02 -14.57 17.04
N PHE A 189 -13.43 -15.83 16.94
CA PHE A 189 -12.53 -16.88 16.48
C PHE A 189 -12.72 -16.99 14.97
N GLY A 190 -11.62 -17.24 14.25
CA GLY A 190 -11.58 -17.24 12.80
C GLY A 190 -12.61 -18.17 12.13
N LEU A 191 -12.57 -18.18 10.80
CA LEU A 191 -13.47 -19.02 10.00
C LEU A 191 -13.27 -20.50 10.37
N LEU A 192 -14.37 -21.15 10.80
CA LEU A 192 -14.41 -22.59 10.92
C LEU A 192 -14.73 -23.15 9.53
N ASP A 193 -13.77 -23.90 9.00
CA ASP A 193 -13.90 -24.68 7.78
C ASP A 193 -14.37 -26.09 8.19
N PHE A 194 -15.52 -26.56 7.71
CA PHE A 194 -16.04 -27.91 8.01
C PHE A 194 -15.63 -28.94 6.94
N ASP A 195 -14.94 -28.48 5.88
CA ASP A 195 -14.66 -29.29 4.69
C ASP A 195 -13.26 -29.93 4.75
N GLY A 196 -12.60 -29.87 5.92
CA GLY A 196 -11.30 -30.48 6.17
C GLY A 196 -10.10 -29.70 5.63
N GLY A 197 -10.24 -28.39 5.37
CA GLY A 197 -9.14 -27.52 4.98
C GLY A 197 -8.16 -27.19 6.11
N SER A 198 -7.08 -26.48 5.77
CA SER A 198 -5.93 -26.15 6.66
C SER A 198 -6.27 -25.31 7.90
N ASN A 199 -7.49 -24.79 8.00
CA ASN A 199 -7.97 -23.98 9.14
C ASN A 199 -8.98 -24.73 10.02
N SER A 200 -9.12 -26.04 9.85
CA SER A 200 -10.03 -26.89 10.63
C SER A 200 -9.29 -27.88 11.52
N THR A 201 -9.91 -28.24 12.65
CA THR A 201 -9.54 -29.43 13.44
C THR A 201 -10.66 -30.43 13.29
N ALA A 202 -10.37 -31.61 12.72
CA ALA A 202 -11.37 -32.65 12.46
C ALA A 202 -12.19 -33.00 13.72
N ASP A 203 -11.56 -32.92 14.90
CA ASP A 203 -12.17 -33.14 16.20
C ASP A 203 -13.34 -32.16 16.48
N LEU A 204 -13.22 -30.88 16.08
CA LEU A 204 -14.28 -29.90 16.27
C LEU A 204 -15.49 -30.17 15.36
N VAL A 205 -15.25 -30.60 14.12
CA VAL A 205 -16.31 -31.00 13.18
C VAL A 205 -17.09 -32.17 13.75
N GLU A 206 -16.39 -33.20 14.24
CA GLU A 206 -17.00 -34.37 14.86
C GLU A 206 -17.84 -34.01 16.08
N TRP A 207 -17.37 -33.10 16.94
CA TRP A 207 -18.14 -32.66 18.12
C TRP A 207 -19.40 -31.87 17.77
N PHE A 208 -19.40 -31.11 16.66
CA PHE A 208 -20.58 -30.39 16.21
C PHE A 208 -21.60 -31.30 15.51
N GLU A 209 -21.14 -32.25 14.69
CA GLU A 209 -22.03 -33.17 13.97
C GLU A 209 -22.58 -34.29 14.86
N ASN A 210 -21.75 -34.85 15.73
CA ASN A 210 -22.06 -36.04 16.51
C ASN A 210 -22.21 -35.78 18.02
N GLY A 211 -21.99 -34.53 18.46
CA GLY A 211 -21.98 -34.15 19.86
C GLY A 211 -20.61 -34.36 20.52
N TYR A 212 -20.31 -33.54 21.52
CA TYR A 212 -19.12 -33.70 22.36
C TYR A 212 -19.25 -34.98 23.19
N PRO A 213 -18.20 -35.83 23.30
CA PRO A 213 -18.22 -37.05 24.11
C PRO A 213 -18.43 -36.80 25.61
#